data_AF-A0AAV9CFJ8-F1
#
_entry.id   AF-A0AAV9CFJ8-F1
#
_cell.length_a   1.000
_cell.length_b   1.000
_cell.length_c   1.000
_cell.angle_alpha   90.00
_cell.angle_beta   90.00
_cell.angle_gamma   90.00
#
_symmetry.space_group_name_H-M   'P 1'
#
loop_
_entity.id
_entity.type
_entity.pdbx_description
1 polymer ?
#
loop_
_entity_poly.entity_id
_entity_poly.type
_entity_poly.pdbx_seq_one_letter_code
_entity_poly.pdbx_strand_id
1 'polypeptide(L)'
;MCSPDFHARFKAQERIYFYRLLCGPEPLSTFEKERAWHIPEELDIFSMLLACNILVGCHDFSSFRAAGCQANSPIRTLDELSVSEATPSPNFPCILGKIMLSTFKEQPLECSTSSEMEPSTNSASGMHANNGVSIAKCSQLFGQRRSHRCYIVTARARSFLYHQVRLLVGVLKAVGTGELKISDVERILNAKTVTAASPMAPACGLYLGNVKYDFS
;
A
#
# COMPACT_ATOMS: atom_id res chain seq x y z
N MET A 1 -19.53 18.94 24.19
CA MET A 1 -20.08 20.15 23.54
C MET A 1 -18.93 20.88 22.87
N CYS A 2 -19.08 21.29 21.61
CA CYS A 2 -18.03 21.98 20.87
C CYS A 2 -18.01 23.47 21.25
N SER A 3 -16.83 24.11 21.24
CA SER A 3 -16.71 25.55 21.49
C SER A 3 -17.48 26.35 20.42
N PRO A 4 -18.16 27.46 20.77
CA PRO A 4 -18.87 28.32 19.81
C PRO A 4 -17.99 28.81 18.64
N ASP A 5 -16.68 28.98 18.88
CA ASP A 5 -15.71 29.46 17.90
C ASP A 5 -15.07 28.34 17.05
N PHE A 6 -15.58 27.12 17.17
CA PHE A 6 -15.06 26.01 16.40
C PHE A 6 -15.51 26.08 14.94
N HIS A 7 -14.54 25.90 14.03
CA HIS A 7 -14.82 25.76 12.61
C HIS A 7 -13.99 24.62 11.99
N ALA A 8 -14.66 23.55 11.54
CA ALA A 8 -14.00 22.34 11.02
C ALA A 8 -12.95 22.62 9.93
N ARG A 9 -13.20 23.59 9.04
CA ARG A 9 -12.21 24.01 8.03
C ARG A 9 -11.03 24.83 8.59
N PHE A 10 -11.33 25.94 9.28
CA PHE A 10 -10.33 26.97 9.60
C PHE A 10 -9.52 26.65 10.86
N LYS A 11 -10.07 25.87 11.80
CA LYS A 11 -9.37 25.42 13.02
C LYS A 11 -8.54 24.14 12.80
N ALA A 12 -8.66 23.48 11.65
CA ALA A 12 -7.85 22.31 11.33
C ALA A 12 -6.39 22.70 11.13
N GLN A 13 -5.51 22.14 11.95
CA GLN A 13 -4.06 22.34 11.90
C GLN A 13 -3.36 21.42 10.92
N GLU A 14 -3.91 20.23 10.71
CA GLU A 14 -3.29 19.19 9.88
C GLU A 14 -4.35 18.29 9.25
N ARG A 15 -4.07 17.79 8.06
CA ARG A 15 -4.84 16.77 7.36
C ARG A 15 -3.89 15.67 6.91
N ILE A 16 -4.27 14.42 7.17
CA ILE A 16 -3.54 13.23 6.75
C ILE A 16 -4.38 12.51 5.71
N TYR A 17 -3.83 12.32 4.52
CA TYR A 17 -4.40 11.50 3.47
C TYR A 17 -3.61 10.20 3.32
N PHE A 18 -4.32 9.12 3.04
CA PHE A 18 -3.75 7.84 2.64
C PHE A 18 -4.16 7.54 1.21
N TYR A 19 -3.25 7.01 0.41
CA TYR A 19 -3.54 6.51 -0.91
C TYR A 19 -3.17 5.03 -1.02
N ARG A 20 -4.13 4.19 -1.36
CA ARG A 20 -3.95 2.73 -1.43
C ARG A 20 -3.60 2.28 -2.86
N LEU A 21 -2.46 1.62 -2.99
CA LEU A 21 -1.95 1.01 -4.22
C LEU A 21 -1.96 -0.51 -4.08
N LEU A 22 -2.44 -1.23 -5.09
CA LEU A 22 -2.35 -2.68 -5.20
C LEU A 22 -1.47 -3.05 -6.38
N CYS A 23 -0.35 -3.69 -6.09
CA CYS A 23 0.68 -4.05 -7.06
C CYS A 23 0.62 -5.56 -7.37
N GLY A 24 0.66 -5.89 -8.66
CA GLY A 24 0.83 -7.26 -9.14
C GLY A 24 0.00 -7.59 -10.39
N PRO A 25 0.42 -8.58 -11.18
CA PRO A 25 -0.13 -8.87 -12.52
C PRO A 25 -1.53 -9.48 -12.49
N GLU A 26 -1.97 -9.97 -11.34
CA GLU A 26 -3.24 -10.65 -11.19
C GLU A 26 -4.41 -9.66 -11.29
N PRO A 27 -5.57 -10.07 -11.83
CA PRO A 27 -6.75 -9.22 -11.85
C PRO A 27 -7.23 -8.88 -10.44
N LEU A 28 -7.69 -7.65 -10.22
CA LEU A 28 -8.31 -7.27 -8.95
C LEU A 28 -9.59 -8.06 -8.69
N SER A 29 -9.82 -8.39 -7.42
CA SER A 29 -11.13 -8.87 -7.00
C SER A 29 -12.18 -7.77 -7.09
N THR A 30 -13.45 -8.17 -7.26
CA THR A 30 -14.58 -7.24 -7.27
C THR A 30 -14.62 -6.32 -6.05
N PHE A 31 -14.17 -6.79 -4.87
CA PHE A 31 -14.15 -6.00 -3.64
C PHE A 31 -13.08 -4.90 -3.62
N GLU A 32 -12.06 -4.99 -4.47
CA GLU A 32 -10.90 -4.11 -4.46
C GLU A 32 -10.91 -3.05 -5.57
N LYS A 33 -11.67 -3.29 -6.66
CA LYS A 33 -11.72 -2.42 -7.85
C LYS A 33 -11.99 -0.94 -7.54
N GLU A 34 -12.78 -0.66 -6.51
CA GLU A 34 -13.17 0.70 -6.13
C GLU A 34 -12.50 1.20 -4.84
N ARG A 35 -11.49 0.47 -4.33
CA ARG A 35 -10.85 0.77 -3.03
C ARG A 35 -9.33 0.96 -3.10
N ALA A 36 -8.75 0.87 -4.28
CA ALA A 36 -7.33 1.04 -4.50
C ALA A 36 -7.05 1.30 -5.98
N TRP A 37 -5.90 1.88 -6.27
CA TRP A 37 -5.38 1.90 -7.63
C TRP A 37 -4.61 0.61 -7.90
N HIS A 38 -5.09 -0.19 -8.87
CA HIS A 38 -4.36 -1.34 -9.37
C HIS A 38 -3.21 -0.91 -10.27
N ILE A 39 -2.04 -1.44 -9.99
CA ILE A 39 -0.82 -1.28 -10.78
C ILE A 39 -0.31 -2.69 -11.10
N PRO A 40 -0.47 -3.17 -12.35
CA PRO A 40 0.00 -4.49 -12.75
C PRO A 40 1.53 -4.65 -12.63
N GLU A 41 2.26 -3.54 -12.82
CA GLU A 41 3.72 -3.47 -12.79
C GLU A 41 4.28 -3.54 -11.36
N GLU A 42 5.52 -4.01 -11.23
CA GLU A 42 6.26 -3.89 -9.97
C GLU A 42 6.65 -2.43 -9.68
N LEU A 43 6.73 -2.09 -8.40
CA LEU A 43 7.08 -0.74 -7.95
C LEU A 43 8.44 -0.75 -7.25
N ASP A 44 9.36 0.08 -7.73
CA ASP A 44 10.60 0.41 -7.03
C ASP A 44 10.31 1.40 -5.88
N ILE A 45 10.10 0.83 -4.70
CA ILE A 45 9.79 1.58 -3.48
C ILE A 45 10.94 2.50 -3.08
N PHE A 46 12.19 2.12 -3.35
CA PHE A 46 13.34 2.94 -2.98
C PHE A 46 13.36 4.23 -3.81
N SER A 47 13.17 4.14 -5.13
CA SER A 47 13.05 5.32 -6.00
C SER A 47 11.85 6.19 -5.63
N MET A 48 10.70 5.59 -5.27
CA MET A 48 9.54 6.34 -4.77
C MET A 48 9.85 7.12 -3.49
N LEU A 49 10.57 6.51 -2.54
CA LEU A 49 10.97 7.18 -1.30
C LEU A 49 11.95 8.34 -1.55
N LEU A 50 12.88 8.19 -2.49
CA LEU A 50 13.77 9.29 -2.90
C LEU A 50 12.98 10.45 -3.52
N ALA A 51 11.99 10.15 -4.37
CA ALA A 51 11.09 11.16 -4.91
C ALA A 51 10.26 11.85 -3.82
N CYS A 52 9.79 11.11 -2.81
CA CYS A 52 9.09 11.69 -1.66
C CYS A 52 9.95 12.73 -0.94
N ASN A 53 11.23 12.44 -0.71
CA ASN A 53 12.14 13.35 -0.01
C ASN A 53 12.32 14.69 -0.74
N ILE A 54 12.26 14.69 -2.07
CA ILE A 54 12.33 15.93 -2.89
C ILE A 54 11.05 16.77 -2.71
N LEU A 55 9.90 16.11 -2.62
CA LEU A 55 8.58 16.75 -2.60
C LEU A 55 8.16 17.25 -1.21
N VAL A 56 8.72 16.70 -0.13
CA VAL A 56 8.50 17.17 1.25
C VAL A 56 9.12 18.57 1.43
N GLY A 57 8.42 19.43 2.18
CA GLY A 57 8.85 20.80 2.45
C GLY A 57 7.94 21.87 1.87
N CYS A 58 8.42 23.13 1.89
CA CYS A 58 7.69 24.30 1.41
C CYS A 58 8.06 24.58 -0.04
N HIS A 59 7.10 24.38 -0.95
CA HIS A 59 7.33 24.50 -2.38
C HIS A 59 6.20 25.24 -3.09
N ASP A 60 6.48 25.67 -4.32
CA ASP A 60 5.48 26.10 -5.28
C ASP A 60 4.88 24.86 -5.97
N PHE A 61 3.71 24.42 -5.52
CA PHE A 61 3.05 23.23 -6.06
C PHE A 61 2.18 23.51 -7.30
N SER A 62 2.52 24.52 -8.10
CA SER A 62 1.77 24.85 -9.34
C SER A 62 1.69 23.67 -10.32
N SER A 63 2.75 22.86 -10.43
CA SER A 63 2.72 21.63 -11.25
C SER A 63 1.78 20.55 -10.71
N PHE A 64 1.40 20.65 -9.43
CA PHE A 64 0.52 19.72 -8.73
C PHE A 64 -0.83 20.39 -8.40
N ARG A 65 -1.29 21.30 -9.27
CA ARG A 65 -2.53 22.08 -9.11
C ARG A 65 -3.43 21.89 -10.32
N ALA A 66 -4.61 21.31 -10.16
CA ALA A 66 -5.57 21.23 -11.26
C ALA A 66 -6.21 22.60 -11.60
N ALA A 67 -6.65 22.77 -12.85
CA ALA A 67 -7.19 24.03 -13.40
C ALA A 67 -8.39 24.61 -12.61
N GLY A 68 -9.15 23.78 -11.89
CA GLY A 68 -10.28 24.23 -11.06
C GLY A 68 -9.90 24.75 -9.66
N CYS A 69 -8.62 24.83 -9.32
CA CYS A 69 -8.20 25.19 -7.97
C CYS A 69 -8.42 26.68 -7.65
N GLN A 70 -9.24 26.95 -6.64
CA GLN A 70 -9.59 28.30 -6.16
C GLN A 70 -8.61 28.88 -5.12
N ALA A 71 -7.46 28.24 -4.90
CA ALA A 71 -6.49 28.73 -3.93
C ALA A 71 -5.76 29.99 -4.45
N ASN A 72 -5.65 31.01 -3.61
CA ASN A 72 -4.98 32.27 -3.96
C ASN A 72 -3.47 32.12 -4.14
N SER A 73 -2.85 31.11 -3.53
CA SER A 73 -1.43 30.81 -3.65
C SER A 73 -1.22 29.31 -3.88
N PRO A 74 -0.31 28.91 -4.79
CA PRO A 74 0.11 27.52 -4.98
C PRO A 74 1.17 27.07 -3.95
N ILE A 75 1.69 27.99 -3.13
CA ILE A 75 2.72 27.67 -2.14
C ILE A 75 2.10 26.87 -1.00
N ARG A 76 2.61 25.66 -0.74
CA ARG A 76 2.19 24.81 0.37
C ARG A 76 3.40 24.21 1.06
N THR A 77 3.23 23.87 2.32
CA THR A 77 4.17 23.03 3.07
C THR A 77 3.60 21.63 3.15
N LEU A 78 4.34 20.66 2.64
CA LEU A 78 4.06 19.24 2.79
C LEU A 78 4.90 18.73 3.96
N ASP A 79 4.26 18.41 5.07
CA ASP A 79 4.93 17.99 6.32
C ASP A 79 5.38 16.52 6.26
N GLU A 80 4.69 15.70 5.45
CA GLU A 80 5.06 14.31 5.19
C GLU A 80 4.60 13.88 3.80
N LEU A 81 5.46 13.11 3.14
CA LEU A 81 5.11 12.25 2.02
C LEU A 81 5.92 10.97 2.17
N SER A 82 5.25 9.82 2.25
CA SER A 82 5.93 8.54 2.46
C SER A 82 5.19 7.42 1.75
N VAL A 83 5.89 6.33 1.46
CA VAL A 83 5.31 5.11 0.89
C VAL A 83 5.73 3.94 1.77
N SER A 84 4.76 3.13 2.20
CA SER A 84 5.02 1.94 3.02
C SER A 84 4.25 0.74 2.49
N GLU A 85 4.82 -0.45 2.64
CA GLU A 85 4.11 -1.69 2.40
C GLU A 85 3.16 -1.96 3.57
N ALA A 86 1.88 -2.12 3.28
CA ALA A 86 0.92 -2.54 4.27
C ALA A 86 1.16 -4.03 4.55
N THR A 87 1.54 -4.34 5.78
CA THR A 87 1.61 -5.73 6.21
C THR A 87 0.23 -6.36 6.07
N PRO A 88 0.13 -7.57 5.52
CA PRO A 88 -1.13 -8.28 5.46
C PRO A 88 -1.61 -8.55 6.90
N SER A 89 -2.75 -7.96 7.29
CA SER A 89 -3.33 -8.15 8.62
C SER A 89 -4.35 -9.29 8.58
N PRO A 90 -4.74 -9.90 9.70
CA PRO A 90 -5.85 -10.87 9.71
C PRO A 90 -7.19 -10.30 9.19
N ASN A 91 -7.36 -8.97 9.13
CA ASN A 91 -8.49 -8.31 8.49
C ASN A 91 -8.31 -8.11 6.96
N PHE A 92 -7.09 -8.33 6.45
CA PHE A 92 -6.69 -8.38 5.04
C PHE A 92 -5.62 -9.48 4.83
N PRO A 93 -5.97 -10.77 4.96
CA PRO A 93 -4.97 -11.82 5.00
C PRO A 93 -4.32 -12.02 3.62
N CYS A 94 -3.00 -11.84 3.52
CA CYS A 94 -2.24 -12.51 2.47
C CYS A 94 -2.18 -13.99 2.84
N ILE A 95 -2.62 -14.86 1.92
CA ILE A 95 -2.63 -16.31 2.10
C ILE A 95 -1.21 -16.85 1.89
N LEU A 96 -0.27 -16.40 2.72
CA LEU A 96 1.03 -17.04 2.90
C LEU A 96 1.26 -17.48 4.36
N GLY A 97 0.39 -17.06 5.29
CA GLY A 97 0.48 -17.45 6.70
C GLY A 97 0.05 -18.88 7.05
N LYS A 98 -0.58 -19.62 6.12
CA LYS A 98 -1.03 -21.01 6.41
C LYS A 98 -0.02 -22.10 6.09
N ILE A 99 1.00 -21.82 5.27
CA ILE A 99 2.00 -22.85 4.89
C ILE A 99 3.22 -22.82 5.83
N MET A 100 3.49 -21.71 6.52
CA MET A 100 4.63 -21.63 7.45
C MET A 100 4.28 -22.07 8.88
N LEU A 101 3.01 -21.95 9.30
CA LEU A 101 2.61 -22.25 10.68
C LEU A 101 2.36 -23.73 10.96
N SER A 102 2.29 -24.58 9.92
CA SER A 102 2.19 -26.04 10.10
C SER A 102 3.55 -26.74 10.23
N THR A 103 4.67 -26.02 10.05
CA THR A 103 6.03 -26.60 10.14
C THR A 103 6.66 -26.44 11.53
N PHE A 104 6.07 -25.64 12.43
CA PHE A 104 6.59 -25.44 13.79
C PHE A 104 5.47 -25.47 14.83
N LYS A 105 4.82 -26.63 15.00
CA LYS A 105 4.16 -27.03 16.26
C LYS A 105 3.72 -28.49 16.17
N GLU A 106 4.65 -29.41 16.41
CA GLU A 106 4.31 -30.66 17.08
C GLU A 106 4.82 -30.58 18.51
N GLN A 107 3.88 -30.40 19.44
CA GLN A 107 3.97 -30.95 20.80
C GLN A 107 2.59 -31.56 21.07
N PRO A 108 2.49 -32.89 21.29
CA PRO A 108 1.20 -33.53 21.49
C PRO A 108 0.69 -33.22 22.90
N LEU A 109 -0.52 -32.68 23.01
CA LEU A 109 -1.33 -32.81 24.22
C LEU A 109 -2.36 -33.90 23.98
N GLU A 110 -2.23 -34.97 24.75
CA GLU A 110 -3.19 -36.06 24.85
C GLU A 110 -4.51 -35.55 25.44
N CYS A 111 -5.63 -35.98 24.86
CA CYS A 111 -6.84 -36.21 25.65
C CYS A 111 -7.62 -37.38 25.05
N SER A 112 -7.83 -38.35 25.91
CA SER A 112 -8.48 -39.64 25.77
C SER A 112 -9.94 -39.56 25.34
N THR A 113 -10.30 -40.38 24.35
CA THR A 113 -11.60 -41.05 24.32
C THR A 113 -11.46 -42.45 23.74
N SER A 114 -11.69 -43.42 24.61
CA SER A 114 -11.79 -44.86 24.35
C SER A 114 -13.00 -45.20 23.47
N SER A 115 -12.78 -46.02 22.42
CA SER A 115 -13.50 -47.29 22.20
C SER A 115 -13.06 -47.97 20.88
N GLU A 116 -12.22 -48.99 21.05
CA GLU A 116 -12.07 -50.27 20.35
C GLU A 116 -12.82 -50.57 19.03
N MET A 117 -12.08 -51.00 17.99
CA MET A 117 -11.94 -52.41 17.58
C MET A 117 -10.99 -52.57 16.36
N GLU A 118 -9.92 -53.36 16.56
CA GLU A 118 -9.00 -53.97 15.58
C GLU A 118 -9.61 -55.31 15.06
N PRO A 119 -9.12 -56.03 13.99
CA PRO A 119 -7.69 -56.28 13.78
C PRO A 119 -7.12 -56.58 12.36
N SER A 120 -5.78 -56.50 12.31
CA SER A 120 -4.80 -57.48 11.75
C SER A 120 -4.17 -57.25 10.35
N THR A 121 -2.85 -57.04 10.27
CA THR A 121 -1.78 -58.06 10.00
C THR A 121 -0.54 -57.52 9.25
N ASN A 122 0.64 -57.87 9.81
CA ASN A 122 1.93 -58.24 9.19
C ASN A 122 2.91 -57.22 8.55
N SER A 123 3.96 -56.91 9.33
CA SER A 123 5.41 -57.06 9.07
C SER A 123 6.04 -56.71 7.69
N ALA A 124 7.05 -55.81 7.68
CA ALA A 124 8.47 -56.13 7.41
C ALA A 124 9.36 -54.87 7.19
N SER A 125 10.45 -54.82 7.97
CA SER A 125 11.83 -54.37 7.66
C SER A 125 12.16 -53.24 6.66
N GLY A 126 13.09 -52.36 7.08
CA GLY A 126 14.23 -51.95 6.23
C GLY A 126 14.52 -50.46 6.11
N MET A 127 15.65 -50.01 6.65
CA MET A 127 16.22 -48.67 6.48
C MET A 127 16.97 -48.53 5.13
N HIS A 128 16.88 -47.38 4.47
CA HIS A 128 18.02 -46.48 4.16
C HIS A 128 17.64 -45.37 3.17
N ALA A 129 18.16 -44.19 3.45
CA ALA A 129 18.03 -42.95 2.69
C ALA A 129 18.70 -42.99 1.32
N ASN A 130 18.18 -42.21 0.36
CA ASN A 130 18.98 -41.15 -0.26
C ASN A 130 18.15 -40.19 -1.16
N ASN A 131 18.38 -38.91 -0.85
CA ASN A 131 18.23 -37.69 -1.63
C ASN A 131 17.94 -37.80 -3.14
N GLY A 132 16.78 -37.28 -3.51
CA GLY A 132 16.54 -36.63 -4.79
C GLY A 132 15.64 -35.42 -4.55
N VAL A 133 16.22 -34.25 -4.34
CA VAL A 133 15.47 -32.97 -4.31
C VAL A 133 14.95 -32.74 -5.72
N SER A 134 13.75 -33.25 -6.00
CA SER A 134 12.98 -32.76 -7.13
C SER A 134 12.42 -31.40 -6.71
N ILE A 135 12.85 -30.35 -7.42
CA ILE A 135 12.20 -29.05 -7.36
C ILE A 135 10.77 -29.31 -7.87
N ALA A 136 9.86 -29.55 -6.93
CA ALA A 136 8.46 -29.78 -7.24
C ALA A 136 7.94 -28.50 -7.89
N LYS A 137 7.71 -28.58 -9.21
CA LYS A 137 6.75 -27.72 -9.91
C LYS A 137 5.48 -27.75 -9.09
N CYS A 138 5.22 -26.69 -8.33
CA CYS A 138 3.96 -26.54 -7.63
C CYS A 138 2.90 -26.29 -8.70
N SER A 139 2.23 -27.36 -9.09
CA SER A 139 0.99 -27.36 -9.87
C SER A 139 0.02 -26.38 -9.21
N GLN A 140 -0.60 -25.51 -10.00
CA GLN A 140 -1.65 -24.59 -9.60
C GLN A 140 -2.71 -25.33 -8.77
N LEU A 141 -2.64 -25.22 -7.44
CA LEU A 141 -3.63 -25.78 -6.53
C LEU A 141 -4.84 -24.86 -6.51
N PHE A 142 -6.02 -25.44 -6.73
CA PHE A 142 -7.31 -24.76 -6.69
C PHE A 142 -7.46 -24.06 -5.31
N GLY A 143 -7.64 -22.73 -5.30
CA GLY A 143 -7.85 -21.95 -4.07
C GLY A 143 -6.66 -21.13 -3.56
N GLN A 144 -5.49 -21.15 -4.22
CA GLN A 144 -4.40 -20.24 -3.87
C GLN A 144 -4.60 -18.85 -4.50
N ARG A 145 -5.23 -17.93 -3.77
CA ARG A 145 -5.37 -16.54 -4.20
C ARG A 145 -4.02 -15.84 -4.01
N ARG A 146 -3.31 -15.61 -5.13
CA ARG A 146 -2.14 -14.73 -5.16
C ARG A 146 -2.59 -13.35 -4.69
N SER A 147 -2.01 -12.88 -3.58
CA SER A 147 -2.38 -11.59 -3.01
C SER A 147 -1.54 -10.50 -3.65
N HIS A 148 -2.17 -9.42 -4.07
CA HIS A 148 -1.48 -8.20 -4.45
C HIS A 148 -0.65 -7.68 -3.28
N ARG A 149 0.52 -7.12 -3.57
CA ARG A 149 1.26 -6.32 -2.59
C ARG A 149 0.51 -5.01 -2.41
N CYS A 150 0.27 -4.63 -1.17
CA CYS A 150 -0.46 -3.42 -0.85
C CYS A 150 0.51 -2.35 -0.37
N TYR A 151 0.50 -1.18 -1.00
CA TYR A 151 1.27 -0.03 -0.54
C TYR A 151 0.34 1.11 -0.17
N ILE A 152 0.77 1.89 0.82
CA ILE A 152 0.08 3.08 1.29
C ILE A 152 1.00 4.27 1.09
N VAL A 153 0.55 5.25 0.31
CA VAL A 153 1.16 6.57 0.27
C VAL A 153 0.52 7.42 1.35
N THR A 154 1.30 7.95 2.29
CA THR A 154 0.82 8.89 3.30
C THR A 154 1.22 10.30 2.91
N ALA A 155 0.26 11.23 2.93
CA ALA A 155 0.51 12.64 2.70
C ALA A 155 -0.06 13.46 3.85
N ARG A 156 0.79 14.26 4.52
CA ARG A 156 0.41 15.08 5.68
C ARG A 156 0.77 16.53 5.42
N ALA A 157 -0.20 17.41 5.60
CA ALA A 157 0.01 18.84 5.50
C ALA A 157 -1.09 19.60 6.23
N ARG A 158 -0.85 20.87 6.57
CA ARG A 158 -1.93 21.77 7.00
C ARG A 158 -3.03 21.91 5.95
N SER A 159 -2.67 22.04 4.67
CA SER A 159 -3.63 22.18 3.58
C SER A 159 -3.04 21.71 2.25
N PHE A 160 -3.92 21.29 1.34
CA PHE A 160 -3.57 20.81 0.02
C PHE A 160 -4.27 21.64 -1.06
N LEU A 161 -3.68 21.75 -2.25
CA LEU A 161 -4.33 22.27 -3.45
C LEU A 161 -5.33 21.26 -4.01
N TYR A 162 -6.21 21.74 -4.88
CA TYR A 162 -7.16 20.87 -5.55
C TYR A 162 -6.43 19.83 -6.40
N HIS A 163 -6.71 18.56 -6.14
CA HIS A 163 -6.07 17.37 -6.71
C HIS A 163 -4.59 17.13 -6.37
N GLN A 164 -3.98 17.94 -5.50
CA GLN A 164 -2.54 17.86 -5.22
C GLN A 164 -2.07 16.45 -4.86
N VAL A 165 -2.75 15.79 -3.91
CA VAL A 165 -2.37 14.44 -3.46
C VAL A 165 -2.42 13.42 -4.61
N ARG A 166 -3.43 13.49 -5.48
CA ARG A 166 -3.57 12.56 -6.62
C ARG A 166 -2.51 12.80 -7.69
N LEU A 167 -2.09 14.05 -7.88
CA LEU A 167 -1.00 14.40 -8.80
C LEU A 167 0.36 13.94 -8.25
N LEU A 168 0.60 14.13 -6.95
CA LEU A 168 1.79 13.61 -6.27
C LEU A 168 1.87 12.08 -6.40
N VAL A 169 0.79 11.36 -6.10
CA VAL A 169 0.72 9.89 -6.24
C VAL A 169 0.92 9.44 -7.68
N GLY A 170 0.41 10.18 -8.66
CA GLY A 170 0.65 9.90 -10.09
C GLY A 170 2.13 9.95 -10.46
N VAL A 171 2.86 10.97 -9.98
CA VAL A 171 4.31 11.08 -10.17
C VAL A 171 5.05 9.97 -9.44
N LEU A 172 4.67 9.65 -8.19
CA LEU A 172 5.28 8.54 -7.45
C LEU A 172 5.08 7.20 -8.16
N LYS A 173 3.89 6.93 -8.72
CA LYS A 173 3.65 5.74 -9.55
C LYS A 173 4.61 5.70 -10.74
N ALA A 174 4.73 6.80 -11.48
CA ALA A 174 5.57 6.87 -12.66
C ALA A 174 7.06 6.70 -12.33
N VAL A 175 7.53 7.20 -11.18
CA VAL A 175 8.87 6.91 -10.67
C VAL A 175 9.01 5.44 -10.29
N GLY A 176 8.03 4.89 -9.58
CA GLY A 176 8.05 3.49 -9.13
C GLY A 176 8.03 2.48 -10.29
N THR A 177 7.36 2.80 -11.40
CA THR A 177 7.38 1.96 -12.63
C THR A 177 8.57 2.25 -13.55
N GLY A 178 9.43 3.22 -13.21
CA GLY A 178 10.59 3.61 -14.02
C GLY A 178 10.27 4.48 -15.24
N GLU A 179 9.04 4.97 -15.39
CA GLU A 179 8.63 5.92 -16.43
C GLU A 179 9.25 7.30 -16.23
N LEU A 180 9.51 7.70 -14.97
CA LEU A 180 10.19 8.94 -14.61
C LEU A 180 11.43 8.68 -13.77
N LYS A 181 12.47 9.48 -14.00
CA LYS A 181 13.67 9.48 -13.14
C LYS A 181 13.48 10.44 -11.97
N ILE A 182 14.27 10.25 -10.92
CA ILE A 182 14.27 11.12 -9.74
C ILE A 182 14.57 12.59 -10.12
N SER A 183 15.49 12.83 -11.06
CA SER A 183 15.78 14.17 -11.59
C SER A 183 14.59 14.83 -12.27
N ASP A 184 13.67 14.05 -12.84
CA ASP A 184 12.46 14.58 -13.45
C ASP A 184 11.48 15.10 -12.41
N VAL A 185 11.46 14.54 -11.20
CA VAL A 185 10.61 15.00 -10.10
C VAL A 185 10.96 16.43 -9.72
N GLU A 186 12.25 16.72 -9.55
CA GLU A 186 12.74 18.07 -9.27
C GLU A 186 12.44 19.03 -10.44
N ARG A 187 12.64 18.57 -11.68
CA ARG A 187 12.29 19.35 -12.89
C ARG A 187 10.80 19.68 -12.93
N ILE A 188 9.91 18.72 -12.62
CA ILE A 188 8.46 18.92 -12.58
C ILE A 188 8.09 19.93 -11.50
N LEU A 189 8.66 19.81 -10.30
CA LEU A 189 8.43 20.75 -9.21
C LEU A 189 8.83 22.19 -9.61
N ASN A 190 9.99 22.33 -10.25
CA ASN A 190 10.53 23.62 -10.69
C ASN A 190 9.81 24.20 -11.93
N ALA A 191 9.20 23.37 -12.78
CA ALA A 191 8.52 23.80 -14.00
C ALA A 191 7.25 24.63 -13.74
N LYS A 192 6.65 24.49 -12.55
CA LYS A 192 5.45 25.24 -12.11
C LYS A 192 4.28 25.20 -13.09
N THR A 193 4.14 24.11 -13.85
CA THR A 193 3.10 23.94 -14.87
C THR A 193 2.45 22.57 -14.78
N VAL A 194 1.13 22.53 -14.94
CA VAL A 194 0.29 21.34 -14.73
C VAL A 194 0.59 20.25 -15.78
N THR A 195 0.98 20.65 -16.99
CA THR A 195 1.26 19.73 -18.11
C THR A 195 2.52 18.89 -17.88
N ALA A 196 3.42 19.31 -16.99
CA ALA A 196 4.67 18.60 -16.74
C ALA A 196 4.49 17.33 -15.89
N ALA A 197 3.38 17.19 -15.16
CA ALA A 197 3.15 16.07 -14.26
C ALA A 197 2.60 14.82 -14.97
N SER A 198 2.91 13.65 -14.40
CA SER A 198 2.31 12.36 -14.77
C SER A 198 0.78 12.38 -14.69
N PRO A 199 0.09 11.42 -15.37
CA PRO A 199 -1.36 11.30 -15.27
C PRO A 199 -1.83 11.24 -13.82
N MET A 200 -2.91 11.98 -13.54
CA MET A 200 -3.49 12.07 -12.20
C MET A 200 -4.02 10.70 -11.74
N ALA A 201 -3.61 10.27 -10.55
CA ALA A 201 -4.09 9.02 -9.96
C ALA A 201 -5.63 9.02 -9.81
N PRO A 202 -6.33 7.88 -9.92
CA PRO A 202 -7.79 7.80 -9.74
C PRO A 202 -8.21 8.20 -8.31
N ALA A 203 -9.48 8.53 -8.10
CA ALA A 203 -9.97 8.95 -6.78
C ALA A 203 -10.22 7.77 -5.82
N CYS A 204 -10.50 6.57 -6.36
CA CYS A 204 -10.91 5.38 -5.59
C CYS A 204 -9.89 4.90 -4.55
N GLY A 205 -8.60 5.22 -4.74
CA GLY A 205 -7.55 4.88 -3.78
C GLY A 205 -7.33 5.91 -2.68
N LEU A 206 -7.95 7.10 -2.76
CA LEU A 206 -7.67 8.21 -1.84
C LEU A 206 -8.63 8.23 -0.65
N TYR A 207 -8.06 8.29 0.55
CA TYR A 207 -8.77 8.33 1.82
C TYR A 207 -8.30 9.52 2.67
N LEU A 208 -9.24 10.25 3.27
CA LEU A 208 -8.94 11.16 4.37
C LEU A 208 -8.82 10.34 5.64
N GLY A 209 -7.63 10.28 6.23
CA GLY A 209 -7.34 9.48 7.42
C GLY A 209 -7.62 10.22 8.72
N ASN A 210 -7.03 11.41 8.87
CA ASN A 210 -7.15 12.18 10.12
C ASN A 210 -7.15 13.70 9.85
N VAL A 211 -7.76 14.46 10.76
CA VAL A 211 -7.70 15.91 10.82
C VAL A 211 -7.37 16.34 12.25
N LYS A 212 -6.21 16.98 12.44
CA LYS A 212 -5.79 17.48 13.75
C LYS A 212 -6.39 18.85 14.01
N TYR A 213 -6.90 19.03 15.22
CA TYR A 213 -7.35 20.31 15.76
C TYR A 213 -6.57 20.63 17.03
N ASP A 214 -6.50 21.91 17.35
CA ASP A 214 -5.99 22.38 18.63
C ASP A 214 -7.12 23.05 19.38
N PHE A 215 -7.24 22.66 20.65
CA PHE A 215 -8.31 23.07 21.54
C PHE A 215 -7.74 23.89 22.71
N SER A 216 -6.55 24.48 22.53
CA SER A 216 -5.96 25.50 23.41
C SER A 216 -6.86 26.73 23.54
#